data_AF-A0A1F3N9M1-F1
#
_entry.id   AF-A0A1F3N9M1-F1
#
_cell.length_a   1.000
_cell.length_b   1.000
_cell.length_c   1.000
_cell.angle_alpha   90.00
_cell.angle_beta   90.00
_cell.angle_gamma   90.00
#
_symmetry.space_group_name_H-M   'P 1'
#
loop_
_entity.id
_entity.type
_entity.pdbx_description
1 polymer ?
#
loop_
_entity_poly.entity_id
_entity_poly.type
_entity_poly.pdbx_seq_one_letter_code
_entity_poly.pdbx_strand_id
1 'polypeptide(L)'
;MKTAFFVRTTLEEKNSSVRIRMRLRDGRDVNIFGVTPELIRIDHWNEKKNTIKHQAEFPGKDELRVRLRDLQNSVEDLYRQEKIKGKIDKEWLKNAIDRIYHPEKYQKNGSRSLFEFIQEFIDKSKSRTNAKTGRPVCYKQQREYARTFYYLQEFCKGKGREYNFEDIDLDFYQDFIEYLQSLNKATNTIGKKIQTLKIMLNEADEKEYKVNKAFKSHRFKSISEESENIYLDTSDLQKLYDLDLAGNTRMESVRDLFLVGCWVGCRFGDLHKITSDNIQNGMIHLEQSKTGSKVIIPLHPIVKDILEKYDFNLPPVISNQKFNKYLKEVAKKAKLNEIFHKGITKGGIR
;
A
#
# COMPACT_ATOMS: atom_id res chain seq x y z
N MET A 1 -30.72 7.38 29.02
CA MET A 1 -29.33 7.67 29.42
C MET A 1 -29.28 8.70 30.55
N LYS A 2 -28.41 8.51 31.55
CA LYS A 2 -28.09 9.44 32.63
C LYS A 2 -26.58 9.47 32.86
N THR A 3 -26.01 10.66 32.96
CA THR A 3 -24.63 10.88 33.39
C THR A 3 -24.60 11.54 34.76
N ALA A 4 -23.62 11.18 35.60
CA ALA A 4 -23.46 11.79 36.91
C ALA A 4 -21.99 11.78 37.35
N PHE A 5 -21.59 12.77 38.12
CA PHE A 5 -20.28 12.82 38.75
C PHE A 5 -20.32 12.28 40.18
N PHE A 6 -19.23 11.71 40.66
CA PHE A 6 -19.11 11.28 42.04
C PHE A 6 -17.63 11.20 42.46
N VAL A 7 -17.39 11.19 43.76
CA VAL A 7 -16.07 10.92 44.34
C VAL A 7 -16.11 9.58 45.07
N ARG A 8 -14.97 8.90 45.25
CA ARG A 8 -14.86 7.81 46.23
C ARG A 8 -13.78 8.16 47.22
N THR A 9 -14.05 7.91 48.48
CA THR A 9 -13.17 8.19 49.61
C THR A 9 -12.84 6.89 50.32
N THR A 10 -11.57 6.69 50.66
CA THR A 10 -11.17 5.84 51.78
C THR A 10 -11.28 6.69 53.06
N LEU A 11 -11.76 6.10 54.16
CA LEU A 11 -12.46 6.78 55.25
C LEU A 11 -11.67 7.81 56.09
N GLU A 12 -10.38 8.04 55.84
CA GLU A 12 -9.50 8.63 56.87
C GLU A 12 -9.03 10.09 56.67
N GLU A 13 -9.29 10.76 55.54
CA GLU A 13 -8.77 12.13 55.34
C GLU A 13 -9.77 13.10 54.68
N LYS A 14 -10.65 13.74 55.46
CA LYS A 14 -11.63 14.73 54.96
C LYS A 14 -11.03 15.94 54.22
N ASN A 15 -9.75 16.23 54.46
CA ASN A 15 -9.02 17.35 53.84
C ASN A 15 -8.26 16.94 52.56
N SER A 16 -8.30 15.67 52.17
CA SER A 16 -7.59 15.18 50.98
C SER A 16 -8.33 15.55 49.68
N SER A 17 -7.56 15.74 48.61
CA SER A 17 -8.09 15.94 47.26
C SER A 17 -8.22 14.59 46.56
N VAL A 18 -9.38 14.36 45.94
CA VAL A 18 -9.70 13.13 45.24
C VAL A 18 -10.10 13.42 43.79
N ARG A 19 -9.87 12.45 42.91
CA ARG A 19 -10.33 12.56 41.52
C ARG A 19 -11.85 12.44 41.43
N ILE A 20 -12.44 13.36 40.69
CA ILE A 20 -13.84 13.26 40.29
C ILE A 20 -13.97 12.11 39.29
N ARG A 21 -15.02 11.32 39.42
CA ARG A 21 -15.36 10.22 38.52
C ARG A 21 -16.67 10.51 37.83
N MET A 22 -16.77 10.10 36.58
CA MET A 22 -17.99 10.16 35.79
C MET A 22 -18.62 8.78 35.71
N ARG A 23 -19.94 8.71 35.89
CA ARG A 23 -20.75 7.50 35.67
C ARG A 23 -21.67 7.73 34.49
N LEU A 24 -21.71 6.76 33.57
CA LEU A 24 -22.67 6.70 32.48
C LEU A 24 -23.60 5.50 32.71
N ARG A 25 -24.91 5.76 32.72
CA ARG A 25 -25.94 4.73 32.86
C ARG A 25 -26.97 4.83 31.74
N ASP A 26 -27.24 3.73 31.06
CA ASP A 26 -28.33 3.62 30.09
C ASP A 26 -28.95 2.22 30.14
N GLY A 27 -30.20 2.14 30.60
CA GLY A 27 -30.87 0.86 30.82
C GLY A 27 -30.18 -0.04 31.85
N ARG A 28 -30.32 -1.36 31.67
CA ARG A 28 -29.63 -2.39 32.48
C ARG A 28 -28.25 -2.75 31.92
N ASP A 29 -28.04 -2.50 30.63
CA ASP A 29 -26.88 -3.01 29.88
C ASP A 29 -25.65 -2.10 29.98
N VAL A 30 -25.84 -0.79 30.17
CA VAL A 30 -24.74 0.17 30.30
C VAL A 30 -24.75 0.79 31.70
N ASN A 31 -23.76 0.43 32.50
CA ASN A 31 -23.51 1.04 33.80
C ASN A 31 -22.00 1.04 34.09
N ILE A 32 -21.31 2.06 33.60
CA ILE A 32 -19.85 2.16 33.58
C ILE A 32 -19.37 3.44 34.26
N PHE A 33 -18.11 3.44 34.69
CA PHE A 33 -17.47 4.59 35.34
C PHE A 33 -16.07 4.86 34.79
N GLY A 34 -15.76 6.14 34.62
CA GLY A 34 -14.47 6.67 34.17
C GLY A 34 -13.91 7.66 35.18
N VAL A 35 -12.58 7.77 35.23
CA VAL A 35 -11.87 8.71 36.11
C VAL A 35 -11.55 9.96 35.29
N THR A 36 -11.84 11.14 35.82
CA THR A 36 -11.47 12.40 35.15
C THR A 36 -10.11 12.90 35.67
N PRO A 37 -9.43 13.81 34.95
CA PRO A 37 -8.26 14.52 35.45
C PRO A 37 -8.58 15.49 36.61
N GLU A 38 -9.84 15.84 36.80
CA GLU A 38 -10.28 16.85 37.75
C GLU A 38 -10.17 16.39 39.20
N LEU A 39 -9.68 17.27 40.06
CA LEU A 39 -9.51 17.06 41.48
C LEU A 39 -10.46 17.96 42.28
N ILE A 40 -10.96 17.43 43.39
CA ILE A 40 -11.69 18.23 44.36
C ILE A 40 -11.39 17.73 45.78
N ARG A 41 -11.35 18.66 46.74
CA ARG A 41 -11.36 18.30 48.16
C ARG A 41 -12.68 17.67 48.54
N ILE A 42 -12.62 16.64 49.39
CA ILE A 42 -13.80 15.88 49.82
C ILE A 42 -14.82 16.77 50.53
N ASP A 43 -14.35 17.69 51.38
CA ASP A 43 -15.18 18.67 52.08
C ASP A 43 -15.94 19.63 51.13
N HIS A 44 -15.48 19.83 49.90
CA HIS A 44 -16.13 20.69 48.89
C HIS A 44 -17.15 19.95 48.01
N TRP A 45 -17.25 18.61 48.09
CA TRP A 45 -18.17 17.81 47.30
C TRP A 45 -19.50 17.52 48.03
N ASN A 46 -20.63 17.63 47.33
CA ASN A 46 -21.95 17.26 47.83
C ASN A 46 -22.33 15.87 47.29
N GLU A 47 -22.21 14.83 48.12
CA GLU A 47 -22.52 13.45 47.73
C GLU A 47 -23.99 13.23 47.37
N LYS A 48 -24.93 13.86 48.09
CA LYS A 48 -26.37 13.70 47.83
C LYS A 48 -26.77 14.28 46.48
N LYS A 49 -26.16 15.41 46.10
CA LYS A 49 -26.46 16.13 44.86
C LYS A 49 -25.46 15.84 43.73
N ASN A 50 -24.42 15.04 43.97
CA ASN A 50 -23.37 14.73 43.00
C ASN A 50 -22.76 15.96 42.32
N THR A 51 -22.50 17.00 43.11
CA THR A 51 -22.04 18.31 42.62
C THR A 51 -21.19 19.03 43.66
N ILE A 52 -20.59 20.15 43.27
CA ILE A 52 -19.79 21.01 44.16
C ILE A 52 -20.73 21.75 45.12
N LYS A 53 -20.43 21.72 46.44
CA LYS A 53 -21.24 22.42 47.46
C LYS A 53 -21.36 23.90 47.12
N HIS A 54 -22.54 24.47 47.33
CA HIS A 54 -22.79 25.89 47.10
C HIS A 54 -21.86 26.77 47.95
N GLN A 55 -21.66 26.39 49.21
CA GLN A 55 -20.83 27.10 50.20
C GLN A 55 -19.32 26.81 50.08
N ALA A 56 -18.87 25.93 49.18
CA ALA A 56 -17.43 25.69 49.02
C ALA A 56 -16.76 26.92 48.42
N GLU A 57 -15.63 27.36 48.98
CA GLU A 57 -14.86 28.51 48.49
C GLU A 57 -13.46 28.05 48.12
N PHE A 58 -13.11 28.17 46.84
CA PHE A 58 -11.77 27.89 46.32
C PHE A 58 -11.59 28.55 44.95
N PRO A 59 -10.35 28.95 44.57
CA PRO A 59 -10.05 29.47 43.24
C PRO A 59 -10.44 28.46 42.14
N GLY A 60 -11.06 28.93 41.06
CA GLY A 60 -11.43 28.08 39.92
C GLY A 60 -12.70 27.23 40.15
N LYS A 61 -13.50 27.49 41.19
CA LYS A 61 -14.78 26.79 41.44
C LYS A 61 -15.73 26.83 40.25
N ASP A 62 -15.95 28.00 39.68
CA ASP A 62 -16.89 28.15 38.57
C ASP A 62 -16.32 27.60 37.26
N GLU A 63 -15.01 27.72 37.04
CA GLU A 63 -14.31 27.05 35.93
C GLU A 63 -14.44 25.52 36.01
N LEU A 64 -14.26 24.94 37.20
CA LEU A 64 -14.45 23.51 37.41
C LEU A 64 -15.89 23.08 37.14
N ARG A 65 -16.88 23.89 37.54
CA ARG A 65 -18.30 23.62 37.21
C ARG A 65 -18.55 23.64 35.71
N VAL A 66 -17.97 24.59 34.98
CA VAL A 66 -18.08 24.68 33.53
C VAL A 66 -17.41 23.45 32.88
N ARG A 67 -16.18 23.12 33.26
CA ARG A 67 -15.45 21.94 32.74
C ARG A 67 -16.21 20.63 32.96
N LEU A 68 -16.80 20.42 34.13
CA LEU A 68 -17.61 19.22 34.40
C LEU A 68 -18.87 19.19 33.53
N ARG A 69 -19.52 20.33 33.31
CA ARG A 69 -20.71 20.43 32.44
C ARG A 69 -20.36 20.16 30.98
N ASP A 70 -19.26 20.72 30.49
CA ASP A 70 -18.82 20.55 29.10
C ASP A 70 -18.38 19.11 28.83
N LEU A 71 -17.68 18.50 29.79
CA LEU A 71 -17.35 17.09 29.76
C LEU A 71 -18.63 16.23 29.69
N GLN A 72 -19.62 16.55 30.53
CA GLN A 72 -20.89 15.84 30.56
C GLN A 72 -21.57 15.88 29.19
N ASN A 73 -21.73 17.08 28.62
CA ASN A 73 -22.36 17.26 27.31
C ASN A 73 -21.59 16.52 26.19
N SER A 74 -20.26 16.64 26.18
CA SER A 74 -19.41 16.05 25.14
C SER A 74 -19.45 14.52 25.17
N VAL A 75 -19.41 13.89 26.35
CA VAL A 75 -19.53 12.43 26.49
C VAL A 75 -20.92 11.96 26.08
N GLU A 76 -21.97 12.72 26.41
CA GLU A 76 -23.33 12.39 26.00
C GLU A 76 -23.52 12.47 24.48
N ASP A 77 -22.92 13.44 23.81
CA ASP A 77 -22.90 13.55 22.35
C ASP A 77 -22.15 12.38 21.70
N LEU A 78 -20.95 12.06 22.19
CA LEU A 78 -20.16 10.92 21.70
C LEU A 78 -20.92 9.59 21.87
N TYR A 79 -21.57 9.39 23.02
CA TYR A 79 -22.38 8.20 23.26
C TYR A 79 -23.52 8.07 22.25
N ARG A 80 -24.25 9.16 21.97
CA ARG A 80 -25.34 9.16 20.98
C ARG A 80 -24.85 8.76 19.59
N GLN A 81 -23.64 9.19 19.20
CA GLN A 81 -23.05 8.91 17.89
C GLN A 81 -22.53 7.47 17.75
N GLU A 82 -21.94 6.92 18.82
CA GLU A 82 -21.18 5.66 18.75
C GLU A 82 -21.95 4.44 19.27
N LYS A 83 -23.03 4.63 20.05
CA LYS A 83 -23.85 3.52 20.59
C LYS A 83 -24.36 2.55 19.51
N ILE A 84 -24.62 3.05 18.30
CA ILE A 84 -25.14 2.24 17.19
C ILE A 84 -24.03 1.37 16.56
N LYS A 85 -22.76 1.77 16.71
CA LYS A 85 -21.62 1.22 15.96
C LYS A 85 -20.83 0.14 16.71
N GLY A 86 -21.05 -0.05 18.01
CA GLY A 86 -20.26 -1.00 18.79
C GLY A 86 -20.61 -1.11 20.26
N LYS A 87 -19.79 -1.86 20.99
CA LYS A 87 -19.95 -2.13 22.43
C LYS A 87 -19.52 -0.92 23.25
N ILE A 88 -20.43 -0.41 24.10
CA ILE A 88 -20.12 0.65 25.06
C ILE A 88 -19.71 0.03 26.39
N ASP A 89 -18.40 -0.04 26.64
CA ASP A 89 -17.83 -0.58 27.87
C ASP A 89 -16.96 0.45 28.63
N LYS A 90 -16.32 0.00 29.70
CA LYS A 90 -15.49 0.86 30.55
C LYS A 90 -14.33 1.48 29.78
N GLU A 91 -13.76 0.78 28.79
CA GLU A 91 -12.63 1.28 28.01
C GLU A 91 -13.10 2.38 27.06
N TRP A 92 -14.30 2.23 26.48
CA TRP A 92 -14.93 3.30 25.70
C TRP A 92 -15.04 4.62 26.50
N LEU A 93 -15.58 4.58 27.72
CA LEU A 93 -15.77 5.82 28.51
C LEU A 93 -14.43 6.43 28.93
N LYS A 94 -13.43 5.59 29.24
CA LYS A 94 -12.07 6.06 29.53
C LYS A 94 -11.47 6.79 28.33
N ASN A 95 -11.58 6.22 27.13
CA ASN A 95 -11.08 6.83 25.90
C ASN A 95 -11.85 8.09 25.51
N ALA A 96 -13.17 8.13 25.72
CA ALA A 96 -14.00 9.32 25.47
C ALA A 96 -13.55 10.48 26.37
N ILE A 97 -13.31 10.22 27.67
CA ILE A 97 -12.79 11.22 28.59
C ILE A 97 -11.38 11.67 28.16
N ASP A 98 -10.46 10.76 27.86
CA ASP A 98 -9.09 11.14 27.43
C ASP A 98 -9.13 12.00 26.15
N ARG A 99 -10.00 11.66 25.19
CA ARG A 99 -10.18 12.43 23.95
C ARG A 99 -10.66 13.85 24.17
N ILE A 100 -11.50 14.09 25.17
CA ILE A 100 -12.03 15.42 25.49
C ILE A 100 -10.97 16.28 26.19
N TYR A 101 -10.17 15.70 27.09
CA TYR A 101 -9.14 16.42 27.84
C TYR A 101 -7.83 16.60 27.08
N HIS A 102 -7.54 15.67 26.16
CA HIS A 102 -6.32 15.66 25.37
C HIS A 102 -6.64 15.63 23.88
N PRO A 103 -7.42 16.60 23.36
CA PRO A 103 -7.81 16.60 21.97
C PRO A 103 -6.57 16.53 21.06
N GLU A 104 -5.43 17.10 21.43
CA GLU A 104 -4.15 17.01 20.71
C GLU A 104 -3.64 15.58 20.47
N LYS A 105 -3.85 14.64 21.41
CA LYS A 105 -3.51 13.21 21.20
C LYS A 105 -4.37 12.57 20.12
N TYR A 106 -5.54 13.13 19.87
CA TYR A 106 -6.56 12.65 18.93
C TYR A 106 -6.81 13.64 17.78
N GLN A 107 -6.11 14.77 17.75
CA GLN A 107 -6.15 15.76 16.69
C GLN A 107 -5.40 15.13 15.55
N LYS A 108 -6.14 14.97 14.45
CA LYS A 108 -5.67 14.39 13.20
C LYS A 108 -4.58 15.27 12.59
N ASN A 109 -3.32 15.06 12.98
CA ASN A 109 -2.21 15.30 12.07
C ASN A 109 -2.34 14.24 10.96
N GLY A 110 -3.01 14.62 9.86
CA GLY A 110 -3.46 13.74 8.78
C GLY A 110 -4.97 13.46 8.83
N SER A 111 -5.80 14.40 8.37
CA SER A 111 -7.28 14.28 8.42
C SER A 111 -7.89 13.11 7.62
N ARG A 112 -7.08 12.41 6.83
CA ARG A 112 -7.51 11.42 5.84
C ARG A 112 -7.45 10.01 6.42
N SER A 113 -8.47 9.21 6.13
CA SER A 113 -8.45 7.75 6.34
C SER A 113 -7.34 7.08 5.53
N LEU A 114 -7.03 5.83 5.87
CA LEU A 114 -6.10 5.00 5.11
C LEU A 114 -6.43 4.98 3.61
N PHE A 115 -7.71 4.83 3.26
CA PHE A 115 -8.15 4.71 1.88
C PHE A 115 -8.09 6.03 1.13
N GLU A 116 -8.48 7.14 1.77
CA GLU A 116 -8.35 8.48 1.19
C GLU A 116 -6.88 8.82 0.91
N PHE A 117 -5.99 8.48 1.85
CA PHE A 117 -4.55 8.66 1.66
C PHE A 117 -4.02 7.82 0.49
N ILE A 118 -4.37 6.54 0.41
CA ILE A 118 -3.91 5.66 -0.66
C ILE A 118 -4.45 6.14 -2.02
N GLN A 119 -5.70 6.58 -2.09
CA GLN A 119 -6.27 7.12 -3.32
C GLN A 119 -5.52 8.37 -3.77
N GLU A 120 -5.26 9.32 -2.86
CA GLU A 120 -4.46 10.51 -3.15
C GLU A 120 -3.02 10.15 -3.57
N PHE A 121 -2.41 9.17 -2.91
CA PHE A 121 -1.10 8.64 -3.28
C PHE A 121 -1.10 8.16 -4.74
N ILE A 122 -2.14 7.43 -5.15
CA ILE A 122 -2.30 6.93 -6.52
C ILE A 122 -2.52 8.09 -7.49
N ASP A 123 -3.38 9.05 -7.16
CA ASP A 123 -3.70 10.18 -8.04
C ASP A 123 -2.47 11.05 -8.28
N LYS A 124 -1.68 11.29 -7.23
CA LYS A 124 -0.41 12.02 -7.31
C LYS A 124 0.71 11.21 -7.96
N SER A 125 0.59 9.88 -8.07
CA SER A 125 1.66 9.04 -8.63
C SER A 125 2.04 9.42 -10.06
N LYS A 126 1.14 10.04 -10.83
CA LYS A 126 1.41 10.52 -12.19
C LYS A 126 2.45 11.64 -12.25
N SER A 127 2.46 12.53 -11.26
CA SER A 127 3.39 13.66 -11.17
C SER A 127 4.60 13.37 -10.29
N ARG A 128 4.58 12.26 -9.53
CA ARG A 128 5.71 11.84 -8.71
C ARG A 128 6.89 11.39 -9.57
N THR A 129 8.08 11.79 -9.15
CA THR A 129 9.34 11.33 -9.71
C THR A 129 9.99 10.30 -8.79
N ASN A 130 10.70 9.36 -9.38
CA ASN A 130 11.54 8.43 -8.64
C ASN A 130 12.82 9.16 -8.23
N ALA A 131 13.08 9.25 -6.92
CA ALA A 131 14.24 9.97 -6.38
C ALA A 131 15.59 9.49 -6.95
N LYS A 132 15.72 8.20 -7.33
CA LYS A 132 16.97 7.65 -7.88
C LYS A 132 17.19 7.97 -9.35
N THR A 133 16.12 8.06 -10.14
CA THR A 133 16.24 8.21 -11.60
C THR A 133 15.77 9.58 -12.10
N GLY A 134 15.15 10.39 -11.24
CA GLY A 134 14.48 11.65 -11.59
C GLY A 134 13.25 11.47 -12.50
N ARG A 135 12.96 10.25 -12.97
CA ARG A 135 11.92 9.98 -13.96
C ARG A 135 10.54 9.84 -13.30
N PRO A 136 9.45 10.24 -13.98
CA PRO A 136 8.10 10.00 -13.51
C PRO A 136 7.83 8.53 -13.22
N VAL A 137 6.94 8.24 -12.28
CA VAL A 137 6.46 6.87 -12.03
C VAL A 137 5.86 6.31 -13.32
N CYS A 138 6.37 5.18 -13.79
CA CYS A 138 5.90 4.58 -15.03
C CYS A 138 4.45 4.06 -14.90
N TYR A 139 3.71 4.07 -16.02
CA TYR A 139 2.33 3.60 -16.08
C TYR A 139 2.11 2.22 -15.47
N LYS A 140 3.05 1.28 -15.66
CA LYS A 140 2.98 -0.07 -15.08
C LYS A 140 2.95 -0.03 -13.54
N GLN A 141 3.75 0.83 -12.94
CA GLN A 141 3.80 0.99 -11.48
C GLN A 141 2.54 1.71 -10.96
N GLN A 142 2.02 2.69 -11.69
CA GLN A 142 0.75 3.35 -11.36
C GLN A 142 -0.41 2.34 -11.32
N ARG A 143 -0.51 1.48 -12.34
CA ARG A 143 -1.49 0.39 -12.37
C ARG A 143 -1.31 -0.59 -11.23
N GLU A 144 -0.07 -0.84 -10.82
CA GLU A 144 0.23 -1.74 -9.72
C GLU A 144 -0.25 -1.17 -8.37
N TYR A 145 -0.10 0.15 -8.16
CA TYR A 145 -0.69 0.83 -7.01
C TYR A 145 -2.21 0.68 -6.99
N ALA A 146 -2.88 1.06 -8.08
CA ALA A 146 -4.33 0.97 -8.20
C ALA A 146 -4.84 -0.47 -7.99
N ARG A 147 -4.15 -1.47 -8.55
CA ARG A 147 -4.55 -2.87 -8.38
C ARG A 147 -4.32 -3.39 -6.98
N THR A 148 -3.28 -2.92 -6.29
CA THR A 148 -3.05 -3.26 -4.87
C THR A 148 -4.12 -2.64 -3.99
N PHE A 149 -4.47 -1.38 -4.23
CA PHE A 149 -5.54 -0.71 -3.49
C PHE A 149 -6.90 -1.39 -3.69
N TYR A 150 -7.24 -1.78 -4.93
CA TYR A 150 -8.45 -2.56 -5.20
C TYR A 150 -8.53 -3.84 -4.34
N TYR A 151 -7.45 -4.64 -4.27
CA TYR A 151 -7.47 -5.86 -3.44
C TYR A 151 -7.55 -5.55 -1.95
N LEU A 152 -6.94 -4.46 -1.49
CA LEU A 152 -7.08 -4.01 -0.11
C LEU A 152 -8.53 -3.63 0.22
N GLN A 153 -9.20 -2.89 -0.66
CA GLN A 153 -10.61 -2.51 -0.48
C GLN A 153 -11.52 -3.75 -0.42
N GLU A 154 -11.33 -4.69 -1.34
CA GLU A 154 -12.13 -5.92 -1.39
C GLU A 154 -11.88 -6.82 -0.16
N PHE A 155 -10.63 -6.89 0.32
CA PHE A 155 -10.29 -7.57 1.57
C PHE A 155 -11.02 -6.95 2.77
N CYS A 156 -10.93 -5.63 2.95
CA CYS A 156 -11.57 -4.94 4.06
C CYS A 156 -13.10 -5.07 4.01
N LYS A 157 -13.68 -4.97 2.80
CA LYS A 157 -15.11 -5.20 2.56
C LYS A 157 -15.53 -6.62 2.98
N GLY A 158 -14.74 -7.63 2.62
CA GLY A 158 -14.98 -9.02 3.02
C GLY A 158 -14.91 -9.26 4.53
N LYS A 159 -14.06 -8.50 5.25
CA LYS A 159 -13.97 -8.56 6.72
C LYS A 159 -15.07 -7.76 7.43
N GLY A 160 -15.87 -6.97 6.71
CA GLY A 160 -16.98 -6.19 7.28
C GLY A 160 -16.56 -5.11 8.28
N ARG A 161 -15.30 -4.66 8.24
CA ARG A 161 -14.79 -3.59 9.11
C ARG A 161 -13.88 -2.64 8.34
N GLU A 162 -13.84 -1.39 8.78
CA GLU A 162 -12.87 -0.41 8.29
C GLU A 162 -11.48 -0.66 8.92
N TYR A 163 -10.43 -0.38 8.17
CA TYR A 163 -9.04 -0.48 8.63
C TYR A 163 -8.38 0.89 8.53
N ASN A 164 -7.69 1.28 9.59
CA ASN A 164 -6.84 2.46 9.66
C ASN A 164 -5.36 2.06 9.60
N PHE A 165 -4.48 3.06 9.59
CA PHE A 165 -3.03 2.85 9.57
C PHE A 165 -2.50 2.06 10.78
N GLU A 166 -3.15 2.19 11.94
CA GLU A 166 -2.79 1.51 13.19
C GLU A 166 -3.19 0.02 13.17
N ASP A 167 -4.17 -0.35 12.35
CA ASP A 167 -4.69 -1.71 12.21
C ASP A 167 -3.82 -2.61 11.29
N ILE A 168 -2.79 -2.06 10.64
CA ILE A 168 -1.92 -2.82 9.72
C ILE A 168 -0.76 -3.44 10.52
N ASP A 169 -1.11 -4.43 11.34
CA ASP A 169 -0.19 -5.22 12.13
C ASP A 169 0.21 -6.54 11.44
N LEU A 170 0.82 -7.46 12.19
CA LEU A 170 1.21 -8.78 11.68
C LEU A 170 0.02 -9.73 11.46
N ASP A 171 -1.08 -9.53 12.18
CA ASP A 171 -2.28 -10.36 12.04
C ASP A 171 -3.04 -9.94 10.77
N PHE A 172 -3.18 -8.63 10.53
CA PHE A 172 -3.64 -8.09 9.26
C PHE A 172 -2.80 -8.63 8.09
N TYR A 173 -1.48 -8.64 8.22
CA TYR A 173 -0.58 -9.12 7.19
C TYR A 173 -0.87 -10.58 6.80
N GLN A 174 -1.04 -11.44 7.81
CA GLN A 174 -1.32 -12.86 7.61
C GLN A 174 -2.69 -13.04 6.94
N ASP A 175 -3.73 -12.38 7.48
CA ASP A 175 -5.08 -12.39 6.92
C ASP A 175 -5.11 -11.92 5.45
N PHE A 176 -4.34 -10.87 5.13
CA PHE A 176 -4.31 -10.32 3.77
C PHE A 176 -3.58 -11.25 2.79
N ILE A 177 -2.53 -11.95 3.24
CA ILE A 177 -1.88 -13.00 2.44
C ILE A 177 -2.88 -14.13 2.15
N GLU A 178 -3.58 -14.63 3.16
CA GLU A 178 -4.55 -15.72 3.01
C GLU A 178 -5.68 -15.33 2.07
N TYR A 179 -6.15 -14.08 2.15
CA TYR A 179 -7.09 -13.53 1.18
C TYR A 179 -6.53 -13.54 -0.26
N LEU A 180 -5.29 -13.08 -0.46
CA LEU A 180 -4.69 -13.09 -1.80
C LEU A 180 -4.46 -14.52 -2.31
N GLN A 181 -4.16 -15.46 -1.42
CA GLN A 181 -4.05 -16.89 -1.75
C GLN A 181 -5.39 -17.48 -2.15
N SER A 182 -6.49 -17.16 -1.45
CA SER A 182 -7.83 -17.64 -1.79
C SER A 182 -8.29 -17.17 -3.18
N LEU A 183 -7.77 -16.03 -3.67
CA LEU A 183 -7.94 -15.55 -5.05
C LEU A 183 -7.02 -16.23 -6.08
N ASN A 184 -6.40 -17.35 -5.71
CA ASN A 184 -5.49 -18.16 -6.50
C ASN A 184 -4.33 -17.37 -7.13
N LYS A 185 -3.79 -16.39 -6.39
CA LYS A 185 -2.65 -15.59 -6.86
C LYS A 185 -1.35 -16.37 -6.73
N ALA A 186 -0.45 -16.14 -7.68
CA ALA A 186 0.91 -16.68 -7.63
C ALA A 186 1.72 -16.00 -6.51
N THR A 187 2.65 -16.72 -5.88
CA THR A 187 3.47 -16.20 -4.76
C THR A 187 4.13 -14.87 -5.10
N ASN A 188 4.78 -14.78 -6.26
CA ASN A 188 5.41 -13.53 -6.71
C ASN A 188 4.42 -12.37 -6.90
N THR A 189 3.17 -12.67 -7.26
CA THR A 189 2.11 -11.64 -7.34
C THR A 189 1.74 -11.14 -5.95
N ILE A 190 1.57 -12.05 -4.99
CA ILE A 190 1.27 -11.70 -3.59
C ILE A 190 2.40 -10.85 -3.01
N GLY A 191 3.65 -11.29 -3.18
CA GLY A 191 4.83 -10.52 -2.81
C GLY A 191 4.80 -9.10 -3.36
N LYS A 192 4.48 -8.96 -4.65
CA LYS A 192 4.38 -7.63 -5.28
C LYS A 192 3.29 -6.75 -4.64
N LYS A 193 2.15 -7.32 -4.22
CA LYS A 193 1.11 -6.59 -3.48
C LYS A 193 1.60 -6.14 -2.12
N ILE A 194 2.26 -7.01 -1.37
CA ILE A 194 2.87 -6.68 -0.07
C ILE A 194 3.93 -5.59 -0.22
N GLN A 195 4.84 -5.71 -1.18
CA GLN A 195 5.85 -4.68 -1.47
C GLN A 195 5.20 -3.33 -1.79
N THR A 196 4.13 -3.35 -2.58
CA THR A 196 3.42 -2.14 -3.00
C THR A 196 2.69 -1.50 -1.83
N LEU A 197 2.07 -2.29 -0.94
CA LEU A 197 1.49 -1.80 0.30
C LEU A 197 2.54 -1.15 1.21
N LYS A 198 3.71 -1.78 1.37
CA LYS A 198 4.82 -1.21 2.16
C LYS A 198 5.28 0.15 1.62
N ILE A 199 5.28 0.36 0.29
CA ILE A 199 5.62 1.68 -0.28
C ILE A 199 4.61 2.74 0.18
N MET A 200 3.31 2.43 0.14
CA MET A 200 2.26 3.37 0.55
C MET A 200 2.30 3.65 2.06
N LEU A 201 2.63 2.63 2.88
CA LEU A 201 2.79 2.78 4.33
C LEU A 201 4.03 3.58 4.72
N ASN A 202 5.17 3.39 4.02
CA ASN A 202 6.35 4.22 4.25
C ASN A 202 6.07 5.69 3.95
N GLU A 203 5.36 6.00 2.87
CA GLU A 203 4.97 7.39 2.57
C GLU A 203 4.08 7.98 3.66
N ALA A 204 3.10 7.21 4.15
CA ALA A 204 2.24 7.66 5.23
C ALA A 204 3.07 7.93 6.50
N ASP A 205 4.05 7.06 6.77
CA ASP A 205 4.97 7.19 7.89
C ASP A 205 5.84 8.45 7.81
N GLU A 206 6.39 8.73 6.62
CA GLU A 206 7.17 9.94 6.34
C GLU A 206 6.33 11.23 6.45
N LYS A 207 5.01 11.13 6.23
CA LYS A 207 4.05 12.21 6.43
C LYS A 207 3.46 12.25 7.84
N GLU A 208 4.06 11.54 8.78
CA GLU A 208 3.72 11.54 10.20
C GLU A 208 2.29 11.06 10.50
N TYR A 209 1.68 10.26 9.60
CA TYR A 209 0.47 9.52 9.94
C TYR A 209 0.80 8.49 11.03
N LYS A 210 -0.18 8.17 11.89
CA LYS A 210 -0.05 7.12 12.91
C LYS A 210 -0.05 5.72 12.27
N VAL A 211 1.08 5.32 11.69
CA VAL A 211 1.23 4.02 11.05
C VAL A 211 1.79 3.00 12.03
N ASN A 212 1.14 1.84 12.11
CA ASN A 212 1.70 0.70 12.85
C ASN A 212 3.03 0.28 12.23
N LYS A 213 4.12 0.26 13.01
CA LYS A 213 5.46 -0.05 12.49
C LYS A 213 5.67 -1.53 12.15
N ALA A 214 4.68 -2.40 12.36
CA ALA A 214 4.77 -3.82 12.02
C ALA A 214 5.19 -4.07 10.55
N PHE A 215 4.82 -3.20 9.61
CA PHE A 215 5.26 -3.32 8.21
C PHE A 215 6.78 -3.21 8.00
N LYS A 216 7.52 -2.66 8.97
CA LYS A 216 8.99 -2.61 8.99
C LYS A 216 9.63 -3.88 9.56
N SER A 217 8.86 -4.76 10.18
CA SER A 217 9.35 -6.04 10.71
C SER A 217 9.85 -6.97 9.60
N HIS A 218 10.86 -7.79 9.92
CA HIS A 218 11.31 -8.88 9.07
C HIS A 218 10.21 -9.93 8.80
N ARG A 219 9.18 -9.99 9.65
CA ARG A 219 8.03 -10.89 9.49
C ARG A 219 7.04 -10.39 8.44
N PHE A 220 6.94 -9.08 8.23
CA PHE A 220 6.10 -8.46 7.20
C PHE A 220 6.89 -8.38 5.88
N LYS A 221 7.08 -9.55 5.25
CA LYS A 221 7.98 -9.70 4.09
C LYS A 221 7.21 -9.80 2.77
N SER A 222 7.78 -9.18 1.74
CA SER A 222 7.37 -9.46 0.36
C SER A 222 7.89 -10.86 0.00
N ILE A 223 7.01 -11.85 -0.03
CA ILE A 223 7.35 -13.22 -0.41
C ILE A 223 7.73 -13.29 -1.90
N SER A 224 8.69 -14.13 -2.24
CA SER A 224 9.09 -14.38 -3.61
C SER A 224 9.49 -15.84 -3.79
N GLU A 225 9.24 -16.36 -4.99
CA GLU A 225 9.69 -17.68 -5.44
C GLU A 225 10.53 -17.51 -6.69
N GLU A 226 11.56 -18.35 -6.84
CA GLU A 226 12.30 -18.40 -8.10
C GLU A 226 11.36 -18.83 -9.22
N SER A 227 11.38 -18.07 -10.32
CA SER A 227 10.60 -18.40 -11.51
C SER A 227 11.47 -19.09 -12.53
N GLU A 228 11.06 -20.27 -12.95
CA GLU A 228 11.65 -20.94 -14.10
C GLU A 228 11.36 -20.12 -15.38
N ASN A 229 12.43 -19.69 -16.03
CA ASN A 229 12.41 -18.94 -17.28
C ASN A 229 12.92 -19.84 -18.40
N ILE A 230 12.11 -19.96 -19.45
CA ILE A 230 12.49 -20.63 -20.69
C ILE A 230 13.25 -19.59 -21.52
N TYR A 231 14.37 -19.99 -22.11
CA TYR A 231 15.18 -19.16 -22.99
C TYR A 231 15.47 -19.92 -24.28
N LEU A 232 15.79 -19.16 -25.34
CA LEU A 232 16.27 -19.71 -26.60
C LEU A 232 17.79 -19.74 -26.57
N ASP A 233 18.38 -20.83 -27.02
CA ASP A 233 19.83 -20.91 -27.19
C ASP A 233 20.27 -20.41 -28.58
N THR A 234 21.58 -20.37 -28.81
CA THR A 234 22.13 -19.94 -30.11
C THR A 234 21.68 -20.80 -31.29
N SER A 235 21.39 -22.10 -31.06
CA SER A 235 20.90 -23.00 -32.10
C SER A 235 19.45 -22.66 -32.48
N ASP A 236 18.63 -22.28 -31.50
CA ASP A 236 17.25 -21.83 -31.74
C ASP A 236 17.21 -20.48 -32.44
N LEU A 237 18.09 -19.55 -32.07
CA LEU A 237 18.23 -18.28 -32.78
C LEU A 237 18.66 -18.49 -34.24
N GLN A 238 19.55 -19.45 -34.49
CA GLN A 238 19.96 -19.82 -35.84
C GLN A 238 18.79 -20.42 -36.65
N LYS A 239 18.00 -21.35 -36.07
CA LYS A 239 16.78 -21.87 -36.70
C LYS A 239 15.79 -20.77 -37.07
N LEU A 240 15.67 -19.74 -36.23
CA LEU A 240 14.82 -18.59 -36.53
C LEU A 240 15.38 -17.81 -37.72
N TYR A 241 16.68 -17.50 -37.71
CA TYR A 241 17.34 -16.76 -38.79
C TYR A 241 17.21 -17.47 -40.15
N ASP A 242 17.44 -18.78 -40.19
CA ASP A 242 17.37 -19.60 -41.41
C ASP A 242 15.92 -19.88 -41.87
N LEU A 243 14.91 -19.53 -41.06
CA LEU A 243 13.52 -19.79 -41.40
C LEU A 243 13.07 -18.93 -42.58
N ASP A 244 12.70 -19.58 -43.69
CA ASP A 244 12.09 -18.90 -44.82
C ASP A 244 10.68 -18.37 -44.47
N LEU A 245 10.53 -17.06 -44.58
CA LEU A 245 9.30 -16.31 -44.35
C LEU A 245 8.89 -15.51 -45.59
N ALA A 246 9.39 -15.89 -46.78
CA ALA A 246 9.05 -15.26 -48.04
C ALA A 246 7.53 -15.11 -48.22
N GLY A 247 7.12 -13.92 -48.65
CA GLY A 247 5.71 -13.56 -48.80
C GLY A 247 4.98 -13.15 -47.52
N ASN A 248 5.61 -13.21 -46.35
CA ASN A 248 5.03 -12.70 -45.09
C ASN A 248 5.94 -11.67 -44.40
N THR A 249 5.95 -10.47 -44.97
CA THR A 249 6.76 -9.33 -44.51
C THR A 249 6.55 -8.98 -43.03
N ARG A 250 5.37 -9.23 -42.47
CA ARG A 250 5.06 -8.95 -41.06
C ARG A 250 5.80 -9.90 -40.12
N MET A 251 5.76 -11.21 -40.40
CA MET A 251 6.45 -12.21 -39.59
C MET A 251 7.97 -12.07 -39.73
N GLU A 252 8.42 -11.80 -40.95
CA GLU A 252 9.83 -11.57 -41.25
C GLU A 252 10.38 -10.37 -40.48
N SER A 253 9.69 -9.23 -40.51
CA SER A 253 10.09 -8.04 -39.74
C SER A 253 10.16 -8.31 -38.23
N VAL A 254 9.24 -9.11 -37.69
CA VAL A 254 9.24 -9.47 -36.26
C VAL A 254 10.38 -10.42 -35.91
N ARG A 255 10.66 -11.42 -36.76
CA ARG A 255 11.82 -12.31 -36.62
C ARG A 255 13.10 -11.49 -36.59
N ASP A 256 13.27 -10.61 -37.55
CA ASP A 256 14.50 -9.82 -37.72
C ASP A 256 14.74 -8.88 -36.54
N LEU A 257 13.71 -8.12 -36.13
CA LEU A 257 13.77 -7.29 -34.92
C LEU A 257 14.05 -8.10 -33.65
N PHE A 258 13.50 -9.31 -33.55
CA PHE A 258 13.74 -10.19 -32.40
C PHE A 258 15.20 -10.66 -32.35
N LEU A 259 15.75 -11.11 -33.48
CA LEU A 259 17.15 -11.54 -33.60
C LEU A 259 18.12 -10.40 -33.29
N VAL A 260 17.86 -9.20 -33.82
CA VAL A 260 18.61 -7.99 -33.46
C VAL A 260 18.57 -7.78 -31.94
N GLY A 261 17.39 -7.85 -31.33
CA GLY A 261 17.23 -7.71 -29.89
C GLY A 261 18.04 -8.71 -29.06
N CYS A 262 18.06 -9.97 -29.50
CA CYS A 262 18.81 -11.05 -28.86
C CYS A 262 20.32 -10.84 -28.95
N TRP A 263 20.85 -10.58 -30.15
CA TRP A 263 22.31 -10.43 -30.37
C TRP A 263 22.88 -9.12 -29.80
N VAL A 264 22.08 -8.05 -29.78
CA VAL A 264 22.46 -6.78 -29.14
C VAL A 264 22.26 -6.85 -27.62
N GLY A 265 21.42 -7.76 -27.11
CA GLY A 265 21.07 -7.84 -25.69
C GLY A 265 20.24 -6.64 -25.21
N CYS A 266 19.51 -5.98 -26.13
CA CYS A 266 18.70 -4.82 -25.80
C CYS A 266 17.28 -5.22 -25.36
N ARG A 267 16.61 -4.33 -24.61
CA ARG A 267 15.20 -4.55 -24.24
C ARG A 267 14.31 -4.25 -25.43
N PHE A 268 13.17 -4.94 -25.53
CA PHE A 268 12.15 -4.66 -26.55
C PHE A 268 11.82 -3.16 -26.70
N GLY A 269 11.66 -2.46 -25.58
CA GLY A 269 11.35 -1.02 -25.57
C GLY A 269 12.48 -0.13 -26.08
N ASP A 270 13.71 -0.64 -26.21
CA ASP A 270 14.88 0.07 -26.73
C ASP A 270 15.19 -0.30 -28.19
N LEU A 271 14.51 -1.30 -28.79
CA LEU A 271 14.75 -1.74 -30.18
C LEU A 271 14.65 -0.61 -31.20
N HIS A 272 13.67 0.28 -31.03
CA HIS A 272 13.44 1.41 -31.93
C HIS A 272 14.58 2.45 -31.94
N LYS A 273 15.53 2.35 -30.99
CA LYS A 273 16.69 3.24 -30.89
C LYS A 273 17.90 2.72 -31.66
N ILE A 274 17.81 1.56 -32.29
CA ILE A 274 18.86 1.04 -33.15
C ILE A 274 18.61 1.63 -34.54
N THR A 275 19.21 2.79 -34.80
CA THR A 275 19.20 3.44 -36.12
C THR A 275 20.63 3.64 -36.62
N SER A 276 20.78 3.97 -37.90
CA SER A 276 22.07 4.30 -38.51
C SER A 276 22.84 5.38 -37.75
N ASP A 277 22.16 6.40 -37.21
CA ASP A 277 22.78 7.49 -36.43
C ASP A 277 23.48 7.00 -35.15
N ASN A 278 23.01 5.88 -34.61
CA ASN A 278 23.53 5.27 -33.38
C ASN A 278 24.66 4.27 -33.66
N ILE A 279 25.01 4.03 -34.93
CA ILE A 279 26.00 3.04 -35.34
C ILE A 279 27.24 3.76 -35.87
N GLN A 280 28.38 3.55 -35.23
CA GLN A 280 29.65 4.18 -35.58
C GLN A 280 30.79 3.17 -35.46
N ASN A 281 31.63 3.07 -36.49
CA ASN A 281 32.81 2.18 -36.51
C ASN A 281 32.51 0.73 -36.09
N GLY A 282 31.36 0.18 -36.52
CA GLY A 282 30.95 -1.18 -36.17
C GLY A 282 30.49 -1.35 -34.71
N MET A 283 30.14 -0.26 -34.03
CA MET A 283 29.62 -0.25 -32.66
C MET A 283 28.24 0.42 -32.62
N ILE A 284 27.33 -0.12 -31.82
CA ILE A 284 26.02 0.46 -31.53
C ILE A 284 26.10 1.22 -30.21
N HIS A 285 25.75 2.50 -30.23
CA HIS A 285 25.72 3.38 -29.05
C HIS A 285 24.28 3.61 -28.60
N LEU A 286 23.91 3.09 -27.42
CA LEU A 286 22.54 3.18 -26.91
C LEU A 286 22.48 3.80 -25.52
N GLU A 287 21.48 4.66 -25.30
CA GLU A 287 21.05 5.05 -23.95
C GLU A 287 19.78 4.28 -23.56
N GLN A 288 19.89 3.44 -22.52
CA GLN A 288 18.79 2.57 -22.12
C GLN A 288 17.60 3.35 -21.54
N SER A 289 16.40 3.15 -22.08
CA SER A 289 15.19 3.90 -21.63
C SER A 289 14.80 3.61 -20.19
N LYS A 290 15.19 2.45 -19.63
CA LYS A 290 14.82 2.09 -18.26
C LYS A 290 15.73 2.72 -17.21
N THR A 291 17.03 2.68 -17.43
CA THR A 291 18.05 3.09 -16.43
C THR A 291 18.72 4.41 -16.75
N GLY A 292 18.73 4.84 -18.03
CA GLY A 292 19.50 6.01 -18.50
C GLY A 292 20.98 5.70 -18.72
N SER A 293 21.41 4.46 -18.51
CA SER A 293 22.81 4.06 -18.72
C SER A 293 23.15 4.06 -20.22
N LYS A 294 24.32 4.61 -20.57
CA LYS A 294 24.89 4.52 -21.92
C LYS A 294 25.68 3.22 -22.06
N VAL A 295 25.47 2.50 -23.15
CA VAL A 295 26.14 1.24 -23.48
C VAL A 295 26.67 1.30 -24.91
N ILE A 296 27.80 0.64 -25.14
CA ILE A 296 28.45 0.50 -26.44
C ILE A 296 28.56 -1.00 -26.73
N ILE A 297 28.05 -1.43 -27.88
CA ILE A 297 27.85 -2.85 -28.20
C ILE A 297 28.47 -3.14 -29.57
N PRO A 298 29.41 -4.08 -29.70
CA PRO A 298 29.94 -4.49 -31.01
C PRO A 298 28.85 -5.03 -31.94
N LEU A 299 28.93 -4.68 -33.22
CA LEU A 299 27.97 -5.11 -34.22
C LEU A 299 28.22 -6.58 -34.61
N HIS A 300 27.33 -7.46 -34.18
CA HIS A 300 27.39 -8.88 -34.52
C HIS A 300 27.11 -9.12 -36.02
N PRO A 301 27.76 -10.09 -36.69
CA PRO A 301 27.55 -10.35 -38.13
C PRO A 301 26.09 -10.55 -38.54
N ILE A 302 25.32 -11.33 -37.77
CA ILE A 302 23.87 -11.53 -38.03
C ILE A 302 23.10 -10.20 -37.93
N VAL A 303 23.46 -9.33 -36.99
CA VAL A 303 22.81 -8.02 -36.84
C VAL A 303 23.16 -7.13 -38.02
N LYS A 304 24.42 -7.17 -38.48
CA LYS A 304 24.87 -6.43 -39.65
C LYS A 304 24.12 -6.86 -40.91
N ASP A 305 24.01 -8.16 -41.16
CA ASP A 305 23.28 -8.71 -42.30
C ASP A 305 21.80 -8.28 -42.31
N ILE A 306 21.13 -8.37 -41.16
CA ILE A 306 19.74 -7.88 -41.02
C ILE A 306 19.66 -6.36 -41.26
N LEU A 307 20.61 -5.57 -40.76
CA LEU A 307 20.60 -4.13 -40.99
C LEU A 307 20.81 -3.78 -42.47
N GLU A 308 21.74 -4.46 -43.14
CA GLU A 308 22.02 -4.25 -44.57
C GLU A 308 20.79 -4.57 -45.43
N LYS A 309 20.03 -5.62 -45.09
CA LYS A 309 18.74 -5.93 -45.72
C LYS A 309 17.74 -4.77 -45.69
N TYR A 310 17.82 -3.91 -44.66
CA TYR A 310 16.91 -2.78 -44.45
C TYR A 310 17.59 -1.42 -44.65
N ASP A 311 18.71 -1.35 -45.39
CA ASP A 311 19.47 -0.11 -45.61
C ASP A 311 19.77 0.64 -44.29
N PHE A 312 20.15 -0.12 -43.26
CA PHE A 312 20.42 0.34 -41.89
C PHE A 312 19.24 1.01 -41.17
N ASN A 313 18.02 0.84 -41.69
CA ASN A 313 16.78 1.37 -41.15
C ASN A 313 15.81 0.24 -40.81
N LEU A 314 15.95 -0.33 -39.61
CA LEU A 314 15.10 -1.43 -39.15
C LEU A 314 13.59 -1.13 -39.29
N PRO A 315 12.76 -2.15 -39.56
CA PRO A 315 11.34 -1.96 -39.72
C PRO A 315 10.70 -1.39 -38.43
N PRO A 316 9.60 -0.64 -38.55
CA PRO A 316 8.94 -0.03 -37.40
C PRO A 316 8.56 -1.05 -36.32
N VAL A 317 8.94 -0.78 -35.08
CA VAL A 317 8.60 -1.64 -33.93
C VAL A 317 7.11 -1.51 -33.62
N ILE A 318 6.36 -2.59 -33.87
CA ILE A 318 4.94 -2.69 -33.57
C ILE A 318 4.67 -2.81 -32.06
N SER A 319 3.41 -2.79 -31.63
CA SER A 319 3.07 -2.94 -30.21
C SER A 319 3.59 -4.27 -29.63
N ASN A 320 4.08 -4.25 -28.39
CA ASN A 320 4.64 -5.44 -27.73
C ASN A 320 3.66 -6.63 -27.73
N GLN A 321 2.35 -6.37 -27.64
CA GLN A 321 1.33 -7.43 -27.71
C GLN A 321 1.30 -8.11 -29.09
N LYS A 322 1.28 -7.33 -30.17
CA LYS A 322 1.28 -7.85 -31.55
C LYS A 322 2.63 -8.50 -31.87
N PHE A 323 3.73 -7.90 -31.43
CA PHE A 323 5.07 -8.46 -31.57
C PHE A 323 5.16 -9.87 -30.97
N ASN A 324 4.75 -10.04 -29.71
CA ASN A 324 4.74 -11.36 -29.06
C ASN A 324 3.79 -12.35 -29.73
N LYS A 325 2.67 -11.88 -30.30
CA LYS A 325 1.76 -12.76 -31.06
C LYS A 325 2.47 -13.32 -32.30
N TYR A 326 3.04 -12.44 -33.13
CA TYR A 326 3.72 -12.86 -34.36
C TYR A 326 4.98 -13.65 -34.08
N LEU A 327 5.74 -13.30 -33.03
CA LEU A 327 6.93 -14.05 -32.63
C LEU A 327 6.59 -15.51 -32.28
N LYS A 328 5.45 -15.76 -31.62
CA LYS A 328 4.97 -17.13 -31.36
C LYS A 328 4.61 -17.88 -32.64
N GLU A 329 4.03 -17.19 -33.62
CA GLU A 329 3.74 -17.78 -34.93
C GLU A 329 5.03 -18.12 -35.69
N VAL A 330 6.06 -17.26 -35.61
CA VAL A 330 7.40 -17.50 -36.16
C VAL A 330 8.04 -18.71 -35.48
N ALA A 331 8.07 -18.74 -34.14
CA ALA A 331 8.63 -19.86 -33.38
C ALA A 331 7.93 -21.19 -33.70
N LYS A 332 6.60 -21.17 -33.92
CA LYS A 332 5.85 -22.35 -34.36
C LYS A 332 6.28 -22.83 -35.75
N LYS A 333 6.52 -21.91 -36.70
CA LYS A 333 7.03 -22.25 -38.04
C LYS A 333 8.48 -22.79 -38.00
N ALA A 334 9.31 -22.24 -37.12
CA ALA A 334 10.66 -22.73 -36.84
C ALA A 334 10.70 -24.06 -36.05
N LYS A 335 9.53 -24.64 -35.72
CA LYS A 335 9.40 -25.89 -34.96
C LYS A 335 10.14 -25.85 -33.61
N LEU A 336 10.14 -24.69 -32.95
CA LEU A 336 10.63 -24.57 -31.58
C LEU A 336 9.57 -25.14 -30.62
N ASN A 337 9.62 -26.44 -30.38
CA ASN A 337 8.60 -27.22 -29.69
C ASN A 337 9.13 -28.06 -28.51
N GLU A 338 10.29 -27.70 -27.97
CA GLU A 338 10.85 -28.35 -26.79
C GLU A 338 9.87 -28.26 -25.60
N ILE A 339 9.75 -29.37 -24.87
CA ILE A 339 8.87 -29.48 -23.71
C ILE A 339 9.65 -29.01 -22.48
N PHE A 340 9.10 -28.04 -21.78
CA PHE A 340 9.67 -27.53 -20.53
C PHE A 340 8.70 -27.74 -19.38
N HIS A 341 9.26 -28.08 -18.21
CA HIS A 341 8.53 -28.03 -16.96
C HIS A 341 8.58 -26.61 -16.40
N LYS A 342 7.44 -26.15 -15.87
CA LYS A 342 7.35 -24.86 -15.18
C LYS A 342 6.59 -24.99 -13.88
N GLY A 343 7.29 -24.94 -12.75
CA GLY A 343 6.68 -24.85 -11.41
C GLY A 343 6.14 -23.44 -11.11
N ILE A 344 4.89 -23.33 -10.62
CA ILE A 344 4.32 -22.07 -10.13
C ILE A 344 3.44 -22.35 -8.91
N THR A 345 3.79 -21.80 -7.75
CA THR A 345 2.93 -21.86 -6.57
C THR A 345 1.75 -20.91 -6.74
N LYS A 346 0.53 -21.41 -6.61
CA LYS A 346 -0.69 -20.59 -6.62
C LYS A 346 -1.59 -20.94 -5.45
N GLY A 347 -2.13 -19.91 -4.81
CA GLY A 347 -3.00 -20.09 -3.65
C GLY A 347 -2.30 -20.73 -2.44
N GLY A 348 -0.98 -20.58 -2.34
CA GLY A 348 -0.19 -21.19 -1.27
C GLY A 348 0.15 -22.68 -1.49
N ILE A 349 -0.24 -23.25 -2.63
CA ILE A 349 0.02 -24.66 -2.99
C ILE A 349 1.00 -24.68 -4.16
N ARG A 350 2.09 -25.45 -4.02
CA ARG A 350 3.15 -25.59 -5.03
C ARG A 350 2.89 -26.77 -5.95
#